data_AF-G3HJT3-F1
#
_entry.id   AF-G3HJT3-F1
#
_cell.length_a   1.000
_cell.length_b   1.000
_cell.length_c   1.000
_cell.angle_alpha   90.00
_cell.angle_beta   90.00
_cell.angle_gamma   90.00
#
_symmetry.space_group_name_H-M   'P 1'
#
loop_
_entity.id
_entity.type
_entity.pdbx_description
1 polymer ?
#
loop_
_entity_poly.entity_id
_entity_poly.type
_entity_poly.pdbx_seq_one_letter_code
_entity_poly.pdbx_strand_id
1 'polypeptide(L)'
;MAALKGATSNAVLKFEPFILHVQCQTLQDAQTLHSAAVASGFRNSGITVGKRGKTMLAVRSTHGLEVPLSHQGKLMVTEEYIEFLLTIANQKMEENKKRIERFYNCLQQAMERKAISSSHSETKEKNSLLCTHKNKRNQGKAHDPSITEDHEKELEGADGLGISAALFSEED
;
A
#
# COMPACT_ATOMS: atom_id res chain seq x y z
N MET A 1 -23.07 -11.10 -20.19
CA MET A 1 -22.74 -10.90 -21.62
C MET A 1 -23.13 -9.57 -22.27
N ALA A 2 -24.13 -8.78 -21.82
CA ALA A 2 -24.60 -7.61 -22.58
C ALA A 2 -23.51 -6.61 -23.03
N ALA A 3 -22.55 -6.28 -22.16
CA ALA A 3 -21.44 -5.36 -22.47
C ALA A 3 -20.38 -5.89 -23.45
N LEU A 4 -20.41 -7.19 -23.79
CA LEU A 4 -19.49 -7.81 -24.76
C LEU A 4 -20.14 -8.02 -26.14
N LYS A 5 -21.47 -7.88 -26.26
CA LYS A 5 -22.16 -8.02 -27.55
C LYS A 5 -21.84 -6.83 -28.44
N GLY A 6 -21.14 -7.07 -29.55
CA GLY A 6 -20.75 -6.04 -30.51
C GLY A 6 -19.45 -5.29 -30.18
N ALA A 7 -18.68 -5.74 -29.18
CA ALA A 7 -17.37 -5.15 -28.87
C ALA A 7 -16.34 -5.52 -29.96
N THR A 8 -16.02 -4.57 -30.84
CA THR A 8 -14.98 -4.71 -31.87
C THR A 8 -13.56 -4.46 -31.34
N SER A 9 -13.43 -3.93 -30.12
CA SER A 9 -12.17 -3.60 -29.47
C SER A 9 -11.74 -4.64 -28.42
N ASN A 10 -10.54 -4.43 -27.86
CA ASN A 10 -10.14 -5.10 -26.62
C ASN A 10 -11.09 -4.72 -25.48
N ALA A 11 -11.39 -5.66 -24.60
CA ALA A 11 -12.24 -5.50 -23.43
C ALA A 11 -11.53 -6.09 -22.20
N VAL A 12 -11.61 -5.39 -21.07
CA VAL A 12 -10.96 -5.76 -19.81
C VAL A 12 -12.00 -5.69 -18.70
N LEU A 13 -12.14 -6.75 -17.90
CA LEU A 13 -12.87 -6.68 -16.65
C LEU A 13 -11.99 -6.02 -15.60
N LYS A 14 -12.46 -4.92 -15.00
CA LYS A 14 -11.73 -4.21 -13.95
C LYS A 14 -12.59 -3.97 -12.72
N PHE A 15 -12.00 -4.20 -11.55
CA PHE A 15 -12.48 -3.74 -10.26
C PHE A 15 -11.37 -2.91 -9.60
N GLU A 16 -11.71 -1.68 -9.23
CA GLU A 16 -10.84 -0.77 -8.48
C GLU A 16 -11.41 -0.55 -7.06
N PRO A 17 -10.54 -0.45 -6.04
CA PRO A 17 -10.97 -0.21 -4.66
C PRO A 17 -11.30 1.26 -4.45
N PHE A 18 -11.84 1.57 -3.26
CA PHE A 18 -12.02 2.93 -2.79
C PHE A 18 -10.68 3.70 -2.73
N ILE A 19 -10.71 4.93 -3.26
CA ILE A 19 -9.63 5.91 -3.20
C ILE A 19 -10.23 7.23 -2.72
N LEU A 20 -9.56 7.88 -1.77
CA LEU A 20 -9.95 9.19 -1.26
C LEU A 20 -8.71 10.08 -1.06
N HIS A 21 -8.77 11.33 -1.49
CA HIS A 21 -7.80 12.36 -1.13
C HIS A 21 -8.46 13.36 -0.18
N VAL A 22 -7.79 13.66 0.93
CA VAL A 22 -8.28 14.61 1.95
C VAL A 22 -7.22 15.67 2.18
N GLN A 23 -7.61 16.94 2.09
CA GLN A 23 -6.77 18.04 2.57
C GLN A 23 -6.96 18.17 4.09
N CYS A 24 -5.86 18.12 4.83
CA CYS A 24 -5.87 18.29 6.28
C CYS A 24 -5.39 19.70 6.66
N GLN A 25 -5.96 20.27 7.72
CA GLN A 25 -5.56 21.59 8.24
C GLN A 25 -4.16 21.54 8.85
N THR A 26 -3.85 20.48 9.61
CA THR A 26 -2.54 20.26 10.23
C THR A 26 -1.95 18.89 9.87
N LEU A 27 -0.64 18.73 10.06
CA LEU A 27 0.03 17.43 9.95
C LEU A 27 -0.47 16.43 11.01
N GLN A 28 -0.84 16.91 12.20
CA GLN A 28 -1.36 16.08 13.28
C GLN A 28 -2.71 15.43 12.89
N ASP A 29 -3.60 16.20 12.26
CA ASP A 29 -4.88 15.67 11.77
C ASP A 29 -4.67 14.64 10.66
N ALA A 30 -3.71 14.88 9.76
CA ALA A 30 -3.33 13.94 8.71
C ALA A 30 -2.77 12.63 9.30
N GLN A 31 -1.96 12.70 10.36
CA GLN A 31 -1.45 11.53 11.08
C GLN A 31 -2.56 10.74 11.78
N THR A 32 -3.52 11.41 12.43
CA THR A 32 -4.69 10.76 13.03
C THR A 32 -5.53 10.04 11.97
N LEU A 33 -5.83 10.71 10.86
CA LEU A 33 -6.62 10.15 9.75
C LEU A 33 -5.88 9.02 9.03
N HIS A 34 -4.55 9.13 8.86
CA HIS A 34 -3.69 8.06 8.34
C HIS A 34 -3.68 6.82 9.24
N SER A 35 -3.57 7.03 10.56
CA SER A 35 -3.60 5.93 11.54
C SER A 35 -4.92 5.16 11.48
N ALA A 36 -6.05 5.86 11.38
CA ALA A 36 -7.36 5.25 11.16
C ALA A 36 -7.41 4.49 9.81
N ALA A 37 -6.93 5.09 8.72
CA ALA A 37 -6.90 4.44 7.40
C ALA A 37 -6.08 3.14 7.40
N VAL A 38 -4.89 3.14 7.99
CA VAL A 38 -4.02 1.96 8.10
C VAL A 38 -4.66 0.87 8.96
N ALA A 39 -5.24 1.23 10.11
CA ALA A 39 -5.95 0.30 10.99
C ALA A 39 -7.15 -0.37 10.27
N SER A 40 -7.83 0.37 9.40
CA SER A 40 -8.99 -0.14 8.65
C SER A 40 -8.65 -0.93 7.38
N GLY A 41 -7.37 -1.01 7.00
CA GLY A 41 -6.87 -1.85 5.91
C GLY A 41 -6.30 -1.10 4.69
N PHE A 42 -6.28 0.23 4.72
CA PHE A 42 -5.72 1.08 3.66
C PHE A 42 -4.22 1.29 3.89
N ARG A 43 -3.43 0.21 3.86
CA ARG A 43 -1.98 0.23 4.16
C ARG A 43 -1.13 1.02 3.15
N ASN A 44 -1.66 1.28 1.96
CA ASN A 44 -1.00 2.07 0.91
C ASN A 44 -1.35 3.56 1.00
N SER A 45 -1.94 3.99 2.13
CA SER A 45 -2.22 5.39 2.41
C SER A 45 -0.94 6.15 2.76
N GLY A 46 -0.85 7.40 2.32
CA GLY A 46 0.35 8.23 2.52
C GLY A 46 0.01 9.71 2.62
N ILE A 47 0.80 10.44 3.42
CA ILE A 47 0.70 11.89 3.59
C ILE A 47 1.71 12.56 2.66
N THR A 48 1.30 13.61 1.96
CA THR A 48 2.16 14.47 1.15
C THR A 48 2.06 15.90 1.67
N VAL A 49 3.20 16.51 1.99
CA VAL A 49 3.28 17.93 2.37
C VAL A 49 3.74 18.71 1.14
N GLY A 50 2.83 19.47 0.55
CA GLY A 50 3.08 20.29 -0.64
C GLY A 50 3.71 21.64 -0.32
N LYS A 51 4.13 22.35 -1.38
CA LYS A 51 4.58 23.74 -1.30
C LYS A 51 3.51 24.60 -0.61
N ARG A 52 3.94 25.55 0.24
CA ARG A 52 3.07 26.38 1.11
C ARG A 52 2.33 25.60 2.22
N GLY A 53 2.87 24.47 2.68
CA GLY A 53 2.36 23.75 3.86
C GLY A 53 1.06 22.95 3.66
N LYS A 54 0.58 22.83 2.42
CA LYS A 54 -0.63 22.05 2.11
C LYS A 54 -0.42 20.58 2.43
N THR A 55 -1.09 20.08 3.48
CA THR A 55 -1.02 18.66 3.85
C THR A 55 -2.15 17.88 3.20
N MET A 56 -1.80 16.91 2.35
CA MET A 56 -2.74 16.03 1.67
C MET A 56 -2.55 14.59 2.14
N LEU A 57 -3.60 13.97 2.67
CA LEU A 57 -3.65 12.52 2.83
C LEU A 57 -4.23 11.88 1.58
N ALA A 58 -3.62 10.78 1.12
CA ALA A 58 -4.24 9.87 0.18
C ALA A 58 -4.56 8.55 0.90
N VAL A 59 -5.83 8.14 0.90
CA VAL A 59 -6.31 6.85 1.42
C VAL A 59 -6.42 5.87 0.24
N ARG A 60 -5.65 4.77 0.27
CA ARG A 60 -5.53 3.81 -0.85
C ARG A 60 -5.31 2.37 -0.37
N SER A 61 -5.69 1.41 -1.20
CA SER A 61 -5.42 -0.02 -1.00
C SER A 61 -4.91 -0.65 -2.31
N THR A 62 -4.16 -1.76 -2.22
CA THR A 62 -3.73 -2.57 -3.37
C THR A 62 -4.81 -3.55 -3.88
N HIS A 63 -6.03 -3.49 -3.33
CA HIS A 63 -7.07 -4.45 -3.67
C HIS A 63 -7.71 -4.15 -5.03
N GLY A 64 -7.16 -4.71 -6.11
CA GLY A 64 -7.76 -4.66 -7.45
C GLY A 64 -8.16 -6.02 -8.03
N LEU A 65 -8.73 -6.00 -9.22
CA LEU A 65 -8.78 -7.08 -10.20
C LEU A 65 -8.75 -6.44 -11.59
N GLU A 66 -7.91 -6.95 -12.48
CA GLU A 66 -7.85 -6.52 -13.88
C GLU A 66 -7.56 -7.76 -14.73
N VAL A 67 -8.47 -8.08 -15.66
CA VAL A 67 -8.38 -9.29 -16.48
C VAL A 67 -8.82 -8.98 -17.92
N PRO A 68 -7.94 -9.14 -18.94
CA PRO A 68 -8.34 -8.99 -20.33
C PRO A 68 -9.29 -10.13 -20.75
N LEU A 69 -10.42 -9.77 -21.37
CA LEU A 69 -11.44 -10.70 -21.84
C LEU A 69 -11.38 -10.92 -23.36
N SER A 70 -11.04 -9.88 -24.12
CA SER A 70 -10.90 -9.94 -25.58
C SER A 70 -9.60 -9.33 -26.07
N HIS A 71 -9.11 -9.86 -27.19
CA HIS A 71 -7.97 -9.33 -27.93
C HIS A 71 -8.35 -9.21 -29.41
N GLN A 72 -8.13 -8.04 -30.01
CA GLN A 72 -8.50 -7.73 -31.40
C GLN A 72 -9.99 -8.03 -31.72
N GLY A 73 -10.89 -7.71 -30.78
CA GLY A 73 -12.33 -7.98 -30.89
C GLY A 73 -12.74 -9.46 -30.73
N LYS A 74 -11.79 -10.39 -30.64
CA LYS A 74 -12.05 -11.81 -30.37
C LYS A 74 -12.12 -12.05 -28.86
N LEU A 75 -13.22 -12.63 -28.38
CA LEU A 75 -13.33 -13.10 -27.00
C LEU A 75 -12.39 -14.29 -26.76
N MET A 76 -11.57 -14.20 -25.71
CA MET A 76 -10.53 -15.19 -25.38
C MET A 76 -10.91 -16.10 -24.20
N VAL A 77 -12.08 -15.87 -23.59
CA VAL A 77 -12.58 -16.55 -22.39
C VAL A 77 -13.96 -17.15 -22.61
N THR A 78 -14.30 -18.19 -21.85
CA THR A 78 -15.64 -18.81 -21.88
C THR A 78 -16.63 -18.03 -21.02
N GLU A 79 -17.94 -18.34 -21.14
CA GLU A 79 -18.98 -17.67 -20.36
C GLU A 79 -18.89 -18.04 -18.86
N GLU A 80 -18.58 -19.29 -18.55
CA GLU A 80 -18.42 -19.79 -17.17
C GLU A 80 -17.24 -19.08 -16.46
N TYR A 81 -16.16 -18.78 -17.21
CA TYR A 81 -15.03 -18.02 -16.66
C TYR A 81 -15.44 -16.58 -16.34
N ILE A 82 -16.31 -15.96 -17.14
CA ILE A 82 -16.83 -14.61 -16.86
C ILE A 82 -17.71 -14.64 -15.59
N GLU A 83 -18.55 -15.66 -15.39
CA GLU A 83 -19.36 -15.81 -14.16
C GLU A 83 -18.48 -15.99 -12.91
N PHE A 84 -17.42 -16.79 -13.02
CA PHE A 84 -16.40 -16.95 -11.97
C PHE A 84 -15.70 -15.61 -11.65
N LEU A 85 -15.26 -14.87 -12.67
CA LEU A 85 -14.65 -13.55 -12.49
C LEU A 85 -15.62 -12.54 -11.86
N LEU A 86 -16.90 -12.54 -12.24
CA LEU A 86 -17.92 -11.69 -11.63
C LEU A 86 -18.13 -12.03 -10.16
N THR A 87 -18.12 -13.31 -9.80
CA THR A 87 -18.20 -13.77 -8.41
C THR A 87 -17.02 -13.22 -7.58
N ILE A 88 -15.80 -13.31 -8.11
CA ILE A 88 -14.61 -12.70 -7.48
C ILE A 88 -14.76 -11.19 -7.39
N ALA A 89 -15.10 -10.49 -8.48
CA ALA A 89 -15.22 -9.03 -8.51
C ALA A 89 -16.25 -8.53 -7.47
N ASN A 90 -17.39 -9.21 -7.34
CA ASN A 90 -18.41 -8.90 -6.33
C ASN A 90 -17.92 -9.16 -4.90
N GLN A 91 -17.20 -10.26 -4.65
CA GLN A 91 -16.57 -10.52 -3.34
C GLN A 91 -15.54 -9.44 -2.97
N LYS A 92 -14.73 -8.99 -3.94
CA LYS A 92 -13.76 -7.91 -3.77
C LYS A 92 -14.43 -6.56 -3.50
N MET A 93 -15.53 -6.26 -4.19
CA MET A 93 -16.35 -5.08 -3.95
C MET A 93 -16.98 -5.08 -2.55
N GLU A 94 -17.45 -6.24 -2.09
CA GLU A 94 -18.06 -6.37 -0.76
C GLU A 94 -17.03 -6.22 0.37
N GLU A 95 -15.83 -6.79 0.23
CA GLU A 95 -14.70 -6.54 1.12
C GLU A 95 -14.26 -5.07 1.10
N ASN A 96 -14.34 -4.40 -0.05
CA ASN A 96 -14.06 -2.96 -0.17
C ASN A 96 -15.07 -2.12 0.62
N LYS A 97 -16.39 -2.40 0.53
CA LYS A 97 -17.40 -1.73 1.37
C LYS A 97 -17.11 -1.89 2.87
N LYS A 98 -16.84 -3.11 3.32
CA LYS A 98 -16.52 -3.41 4.73
C LYS A 98 -15.28 -2.65 5.24
N ARG A 99 -14.29 -2.40 4.37
CA ARG A 99 -13.14 -1.55 4.69
C ARG A 99 -13.51 -0.06 4.80
N ILE A 100 -14.38 0.45 3.92
CA ILE A 100 -14.90 1.83 4.00
C ILE A 100 -15.67 2.03 5.30
N GLU A 101 -16.58 1.12 5.66
CA GLU A 101 -17.34 1.16 6.92
C GLU A 101 -16.41 1.11 8.14
N ARG A 102 -15.43 0.20 8.15
CA ARG A 102 -14.42 0.14 9.21
C ARG A 102 -13.61 1.43 9.30
N PHE A 103 -13.28 2.07 8.17
CA PHE A 103 -12.56 3.35 8.15
C PHE A 103 -13.41 4.48 8.72
N TYR A 104 -14.68 4.57 8.33
CA TYR A 104 -15.63 5.52 8.88
C TYR A 104 -15.75 5.38 10.42
N ASN A 105 -15.99 4.17 10.91
CA ASN A 105 -16.12 3.89 12.35
C ASN A 105 -14.82 4.20 13.13
N CYS A 106 -13.65 3.83 12.59
CA CYS A 106 -12.36 4.15 13.21
C CYS A 106 -12.09 5.66 13.23
N LEU A 107 -12.54 6.41 12.22
CA LEU A 107 -12.41 7.86 12.17
C LEU A 107 -13.32 8.54 13.20
N GLN A 108 -14.59 8.14 13.31
CA GLN A 108 -15.51 8.66 14.34
C GLN A 108 -14.91 8.52 15.75
N GLN A 109 -14.45 7.31 16.11
CA GLN A 109 -13.80 7.06 17.40
C GLN A 109 -12.52 7.90 17.62
N ALA A 110 -11.75 8.17 16.56
CA ALA A 110 -10.56 9.02 16.66
C ALA A 110 -10.93 10.49 16.92
N MET A 111 -12.02 10.97 16.33
CA MET A 111 -12.54 12.32 16.57
C MET A 111 -13.12 12.49 17.98
N GLU A 112 -13.87 11.51 18.47
CA GLU A 112 -14.43 11.47 19.84
C GLU A 112 -13.32 11.53 20.90
N ARG A 113 -12.27 10.70 20.75
CA ARG A 113 -11.11 10.71 21.66
C ARG A 113 -10.41 12.07 21.69
N LYS A 114 -10.31 12.76 20.53
CA LYS A 114 -9.73 14.10 20.44
C LYS A 114 -10.54 15.11 21.26
N ALA A 115 -11.87 15.09 21.14
CA ALA A 115 -12.77 15.98 21.90
C ALA A 115 -12.64 15.78 23.43
N ILE A 116 -12.56 14.53 23.91
CA ILE A 116 -12.38 14.21 25.34
C ILE A 116 -11.00 14.66 25.84
N SER A 117 -9.95 14.56 25.02
CA SER A 117 -8.61 15.01 25.40
C SER A 117 -8.49 16.52 25.59
N SER A 118 -9.30 17.33 24.87
CA SER A 118 -9.31 18.79 25.04
C SER A 118 -9.96 19.28 26.34
N SER A 119 -10.82 18.48 26.99
CA SER A 119 -11.45 18.85 28.27
C SER A 119 -10.67 18.42 29.52
N HIS A 120 -9.70 17.51 29.38
CA HIS A 120 -8.84 17.07 30.48
C HIS A 120 -7.37 17.48 30.25
N SER A 121 -7.10 18.79 30.37
CA SER A 121 -5.75 19.34 30.32
C SER A 121 -5.23 19.85 31.68
N GLU A 122 -5.54 19.13 32.75
CA GLU A 122 -4.72 19.17 33.97
C GLU A 122 -4.30 17.74 34.42
N THR A 123 -2.98 17.57 34.56
CA THR A 123 -2.25 16.48 35.25
C THR A 123 -1.79 15.23 34.47
N LYS A 124 -0.46 15.23 34.19
CA LYS A 124 0.52 14.12 34.10
C LYS A 124 0.56 13.13 32.91
N GLU A 125 1.59 13.38 32.09
CA GLU A 125 2.70 12.49 31.68
C GLU A 125 2.52 10.97 31.45
N LYS A 126 3.00 10.58 30.26
CA LYS A 126 3.74 9.34 29.91
C LYS A 126 2.99 8.00 30.03
N ASN A 127 2.67 7.44 28.86
CA ASN A 127 3.45 6.28 28.38
C ASN A 127 3.38 6.14 26.84
N SER A 128 4.55 5.97 26.22
CA SER A 128 4.67 5.76 24.77
C SER A 128 4.54 4.29 24.40
N LEU A 129 3.46 3.91 23.72
CA LEU A 129 3.37 2.61 23.04
C LEU A 129 3.80 2.75 21.57
N LEU A 130 5.12 2.82 21.37
CA LEU A 130 5.75 2.68 20.06
C LEU A 130 5.75 1.19 19.66
N CYS A 131 4.75 0.77 18.88
CA CYS A 131 4.72 -0.55 18.24
C CYS A 131 5.78 -0.66 17.12
N THR A 132 7.05 -0.73 17.52
CA THR A 132 8.18 -0.97 16.61
C THR A 132 8.19 -2.43 16.19
N HIS A 133 7.55 -2.75 15.06
CA HIS A 133 7.68 -4.07 14.44
C HIS A 133 9.11 -4.27 13.90
N LYS A 134 10.02 -4.73 14.78
CA LYS A 134 11.34 -5.21 14.39
C LYS A 134 11.19 -6.60 13.77
N ASN A 135 11.28 -6.69 12.44
CA ASN A 135 11.43 -7.97 11.75
C ASN A 135 12.78 -8.60 12.12
N LYS A 136 12.77 -9.52 13.08
CA LYS A 136 13.94 -10.31 13.48
C LYS A 136 14.18 -11.40 12.43
N ARG A 137 15.07 -11.10 11.47
CA ARG A 137 15.53 -12.06 10.46
C ARG A 137 16.42 -13.11 11.14
N ASN A 138 15.82 -14.23 11.56
CA ASN A 138 16.57 -15.34 12.15
C ASN A 138 17.49 -15.95 11.08
N GLN A 139 18.80 -15.75 11.22
CA GLN A 139 19.79 -16.58 10.53
C GLN A 139 19.86 -17.93 11.27
N GLY A 140 19.72 -19.03 10.54
CA GLY A 140 19.86 -20.37 11.10
C GLY A 140 21.33 -20.67 11.41
N LYS A 141 21.59 -21.19 12.62
CA LYS A 141 22.87 -21.85 12.93
C LYS A 141 22.81 -23.31 12.48
N ALA A 142 23.85 -23.75 11.77
CA ALA A 142 24.20 -25.15 11.63
C ALA A 142 25.74 -25.30 11.76
N HIS A 143 26.16 -26.40 12.36
CA HIS A 143 27.53 -26.86 12.61
C HIS A 143 27.65 -28.25 11.94
N ASP A 144 28.80 -28.80 11.55
CA ASP A 144 30.25 -28.47 11.62
C ASP A 144 30.97 -29.44 10.60
N PRO A 145 32.31 -29.59 10.49
CA PRO A 145 33.46 -28.74 10.89
C PRO A 145 34.57 -28.62 9.79
N SER A 146 35.68 -27.94 10.14
CA SER A 146 37.09 -28.40 9.99
C SER A 146 38.12 -27.58 9.15
N ILE A 147 39.24 -27.25 9.84
CA ILE A 147 40.66 -27.25 9.42
C ILE A 147 41.34 -25.96 8.82
N THR A 148 42.28 -25.41 9.64
CA THR A 148 43.56 -24.65 9.40
C THR A 148 43.57 -23.38 8.51
N GLU A 149 43.84 -22.18 9.07
CA GLU A 149 45.17 -21.53 9.30
C GLU A 149 45.81 -20.90 8.04
N ASP A 150 45.82 -19.56 7.91
CA ASP A 150 47.03 -18.73 8.13
C ASP A 150 46.91 -17.21 7.79
N HIS A 151 47.44 -16.42 8.72
CA HIS A 151 48.16 -15.12 8.67
C HIS A 151 48.00 -13.99 7.60
N GLU A 152 47.82 -12.78 8.15
CA GLU A 152 48.47 -11.47 7.86
C GLU A 152 47.99 -10.45 6.79
N LYS A 153 47.80 -9.19 7.29
CA LYS A 153 48.18 -7.86 6.72
C LYS A 153 47.61 -7.39 5.37
N GLU A 154 47.50 -6.10 5.04
CA GLU A 154 47.30 -4.84 5.81
C GLU A 154 46.90 -3.75 4.78
N LEU A 155 46.35 -2.63 5.26
CA LEU A 155 46.38 -1.29 4.66
C LEU A 155 45.62 -0.93 3.34
N GLU A 156 44.88 0.17 3.53
CA GLU A 156 44.27 1.18 2.65
C GLU A 156 44.70 1.34 1.17
N GLY A 157 43.71 1.74 0.35
CA GLY A 157 43.89 2.35 -0.97
C GLY A 157 42.62 3.09 -1.40
N ALA A 158 42.75 4.33 -1.88
CA ALA A 158 41.62 5.17 -2.28
C ALA A 158 41.21 4.97 -3.75
N ASP A 159 39.96 5.27 -4.10
CA ASP A 159 39.62 6.39 -5.00
C ASP A 159 38.13 6.46 -5.34
N GLY A 160 37.67 7.63 -5.78
CA GLY A 160 36.27 7.90 -6.15
C GLY A 160 36.01 7.88 -7.66
N LEU A 161 34.92 8.56 -8.07
CA LEU A 161 34.34 8.58 -9.43
C LEU A 161 33.61 7.26 -9.79
N GLY A 162 32.53 7.25 -10.58
CA GLY A 162 31.81 8.37 -11.18
C GLY A 162 30.53 7.89 -11.89
N ILE A 163 29.59 8.81 -12.05
CA ILE A 163 28.28 8.68 -12.73
C ILE A 163 28.40 8.09 -14.15
N SER A 164 27.55 7.14 -14.53
CA SER A 164 26.77 7.24 -15.78
C SER A 164 25.56 6.29 -15.81
N ALA A 165 24.56 6.67 -16.59
CA ALA A 165 23.35 5.90 -16.88
C ALA A 165 23.27 5.59 -18.39
N ALA A 166 22.28 4.76 -18.75
CA ALA A 166 21.77 4.49 -20.10
C ALA A 166 22.69 3.70 -21.05
N LEU A 167 22.20 2.54 -21.49
CA LEU A 167 21.72 2.31 -22.87
C LEU A 167 21.17 0.89 -22.98
N PHE A 168 20.00 0.72 -23.59
CA PHE A 168 19.75 -0.27 -24.64
C PHE A 168 18.44 0.10 -25.32
N SER A 169 18.53 0.48 -26.60
CA SER A 169 17.40 0.84 -27.46
C SER A 169 16.79 -0.41 -28.09
N GLU A 170 15.56 -0.25 -28.58
CA GLU A 170 14.91 -1.17 -29.51
C GLU A 170 15.56 -1.05 -30.91
N GLU A 171 15.53 -2.13 -31.70
CA GLU A 171 15.74 -2.13 -33.16
C GLU A 171 14.63 -2.99 -33.83
N ASP A 172 14.31 -2.63 -35.07
CA ASP A 172 13.13 -3.05 -35.86
C ASP A 172 13.17 -4.49 -36.45
#